data_AF-A0A6N8SBJ5-F1
#
_entry.id   AF-A0A6N8SBJ5-F1
#
_cell.length_a   1.000
_cell.length_b   1.000
_cell.length_c   1.000
_cell.angle_alpha   90.00
_cell.angle_beta   90.00
_cell.angle_gamma   90.00
#
_symmetry.space_group_name_H-M   'P 1'
#
loop_
_entity.id
_entity.type
_entity.pdbx_description
1 polymer ?
#
loop_
_entity_poly.entity_id
_entity_poly.type
_entity_poly.pdbx_seq_one_letter_code
_entity_poly.pdbx_strand_id
1 'polypeptide(L)'
;MRLLFFAALLAASASIAAAQQVMDGSGTPYGDSVASDIAASLIGLANDPYSAQIAKLRASSGSDDVICGLVNLKSPSGGYTGFQPFYFNLKTKSIDLRQSSGC
;
A
#
# COMPACT_ATOMS: atom_id res chain seq x y z
N MET A 1 10.86 20.21 47.68
CA MET A 1 11.56 20.61 46.44
C MET A 1 12.19 19.36 45.83
N ARG A 2 11.96 19.05 44.55
CA ARG A 2 12.65 18.03 43.70
C ARG A 2 12.08 16.61 43.49
N LEU A 3 10.80 16.30 43.73
CA LEU A 3 10.29 14.94 43.41
C LEU A 3 8.94 14.88 42.66
N LEU A 4 8.51 15.96 41.99
CA LEU A 4 7.22 16.02 41.28
C LEU A 4 7.32 16.64 39.88
N PHE A 5 8.38 16.35 39.13
CA PHE A 5 8.54 16.90 37.76
C PHE A 5 9.00 15.89 36.69
N PHE A 6 9.05 14.59 36.98
CA PHE A 6 9.59 13.60 36.04
C PHE A 6 8.56 12.62 35.44
N ALA A 7 7.26 12.76 35.71
CA ALA A 7 6.25 11.81 35.24
C ALA A 7 5.46 12.22 33.97
N ALA A 8 5.69 13.43 33.43
CA ALA A 8 4.82 14.00 32.39
C ALA A 8 5.34 13.86 30.94
N LEU A 9 6.48 13.21 30.69
CA LEU A 9 7.15 13.22 29.37
C LEU A 9 7.16 11.90 28.60
N LEU A 10 6.29 10.93 28.94
CA LEU A 10 6.21 9.63 28.23
C LEU A 10 4.94 9.44 27.38
N ALA A 11 4.11 10.48 27.21
CA ALA A 11 2.84 10.37 26.49
C ALA A 11 2.87 10.82 25.01
N ALA A 12 4.04 11.09 24.44
CA ALA A 12 4.15 11.66 23.10
C ALA A 12 4.97 10.74 22.17
N SER A 13 4.26 9.85 21.46
CA SER A 13 4.53 9.34 20.10
C SER A 13 4.13 7.87 19.93
N ALA A 14 2.89 7.52 20.25
CA ALA A 14 2.27 6.36 19.59
C ALA A 14 1.88 6.82 18.17
N SER A 15 2.87 7.07 17.31
CA SER A 15 2.64 7.17 15.88
C SER A 15 2.16 5.79 15.47
N ILE A 16 0.85 5.64 15.29
CA ILE A 16 0.28 4.49 14.63
C ILE A 16 0.91 4.56 13.24
N ALA A 17 1.99 3.82 13.02
CA ALA A 17 2.60 3.63 11.73
C ALA A 17 1.57 2.86 10.92
N ALA A 18 0.57 3.57 10.39
CA ALA A 18 -0.34 3.05 9.40
C ALA A 18 0.56 2.52 8.29
N ALA A 19 0.52 1.20 8.12
CA ALA A 19 1.35 0.42 7.24
C ALA A 19 1.51 1.13 5.89
N GLN A 20 2.60 1.87 5.71
CA GLN A 20 2.85 2.59 4.48
C GLN A 20 3.33 1.58 3.45
N GLN A 21 2.37 0.93 2.79
CA GLN A 21 2.62 -0.06 1.74
C GLN A 21 3.10 0.59 0.45
N VAL A 22 2.81 1.89 0.25
CA VAL A 22 3.30 2.67 -0.89
C VAL A 22 4.68 3.27 -0.58
N MET A 23 5.70 2.71 -1.20
CA MET A 23 7.11 2.95 -0.86
C MET A 23 7.67 4.28 -1.36
N ASP A 24 7.07 4.88 -2.38
CA ASP A 24 7.64 6.02 -3.12
C ASP A 24 6.80 7.30 -3.02
N GLY A 25 5.78 7.31 -2.17
CA GLY A 25 4.88 8.46 -1.99
C GLY A 25 3.90 8.69 -3.15
N SER A 26 3.88 7.84 -4.18
CA SER A 26 2.94 7.96 -5.31
C SER A 26 1.46 7.84 -4.91
N GLY A 27 1.18 7.36 -3.69
CA GLY A 27 -0.17 7.25 -3.12
C GLY A 27 -0.77 8.55 -2.63
N THR A 28 0.03 9.60 -2.40
CA THR A 28 -0.46 10.87 -1.83
C THR A 28 -1.65 11.49 -2.58
N PRO A 29 -1.70 11.50 -3.93
CA PRO A 29 -2.85 12.04 -4.65
C PRO A 29 -4.14 11.23 -4.49
N TYR A 30 -4.04 9.97 -4.05
CA TYR A 30 -5.16 9.02 -3.99
C TYR A 30 -5.70 8.81 -2.56
N GLY A 31 -4.99 9.33 -1.56
CA GLY A 31 -5.32 9.17 -0.15
C GLY A 31 -5.00 7.78 0.41
N ASP A 32 -4.99 7.70 1.74
CA ASP A 32 -4.54 6.51 2.47
C ASP A 32 -5.45 5.29 2.25
N SER A 33 -6.73 5.51 1.93
CA SER A 33 -7.70 4.44 1.71
C SER A 33 -7.38 3.60 0.47
N VAL A 34 -6.80 4.20 -0.58
CA VAL A 34 -6.52 3.46 -1.83
C VAL A 34 -5.41 2.44 -1.62
N ALA A 35 -4.36 2.78 -0.86
CA ALA A 35 -3.30 1.84 -0.52
C ALA A 35 -3.84 0.65 0.29
N SER A 36 -4.70 0.93 1.28
CA SER A 36 -5.36 -0.10 2.09
C SER A 36 -6.28 -0.99 1.23
N ASP A 37 -7.04 -0.40 0.31
CA ASP A 37 -7.93 -1.16 -0.58
C ASP A 37 -7.14 -2.06 -1.55
N ILE A 38 -6.01 -1.56 -2.08
CA ILE A 38 -5.11 -2.36 -2.92
C ILE A 38 -4.57 -3.55 -2.11
N ALA A 39 -4.09 -3.34 -0.89
CA ALA A 39 -3.62 -4.43 -0.06
C ALA A 39 -4.71 -5.43 0.34
N ALA A 40 -5.92 -4.95 0.63
CA ALA A 40 -7.06 -5.81 0.90
C ALA A 40 -7.41 -6.68 -0.33
N SER A 41 -7.31 -6.12 -1.54
CA SER A 41 -7.57 -6.87 -2.78
C SER A 41 -6.54 -7.96 -3.08
N LEU A 42 -5.37 -7.94 -2.43
CA LEU A 42 -4.36 -9.00 -2.52
C LEU A 42 -4.66 -10.19 -1.60
N ILE A 43 -5.64 -10.07 -0.69
CA ILE A 43 -6.05 -11.18 0.20
C ILE A 43 -6.62 -12.31 -0.67
N GLY A 44 -6.04 -13.50 -0.55
CA GLY A 44 -6.39 -14.67 -1.36
C GLY A 44 -5.65 -14.77 -2.70
N LEU A 45 -4.87 -13.74 -3.08
CA LEU A 45 -4.00 -13.74 -4.26
C LEU A 45 -2.51 -13.89 -3.88
N ALA A 46 -2.10 -13.24 -2.80
CA ALA A 46 -0.71 -13.22 -2.34
C ALA A 46 -0.50 -14.11 -1.11
N ASN A 47 0.72 -14.65 -0.96
CA ASN A 47 1.11 -15.45 0.20
C ASN A 47 1.21 -14.62 1.49
N ASP A 48 1.70 -13.38 1.38
CA ASP A 48 1.84 -12.41 2.47
C ASP A 48 1.38 -11.03 1.96
N PRO A 49 0.05 -10.77 1.90
CA PRO A 49 -0.50 -9.57 1.29
C PRO A 49 -0.13 -8.29 2.06
N TYR A 50 0.05 -8.39 3.39
CA TYR A 50 0.38 -7.22 4.21
C TYR A 50 1.82 -6.74 4.03
N SER A 51 2.73 -7.63 3.61
CA SER A 51 4.10 -7.27 3.24
C SER A 51 4.25 -6.79 1.78
N ALA A 52 3.14 -6.60 1.06
CA ALA A 52 3.18 -6.09 -0.30
C ALA A 52 3.84 -4.70 -0.35
N GLN A 53 4.71 -4.53 -1.34
CA GLN A 53 5.39 -3.29 -1.64
C GLN A 53 4.75 -2.66 -2.87
N ILE A 54 4.14 -1.49 -2.72
CA ILE A 54 3.44 -0.77 -3.78
C ILE A 54 4.28 0.45 -4.20
N ALA A 55 4.34 0.73 -5.50
CA ALA A 55 5.05 1.89 -6.04
C ALA A 55 4.41 2.39 -7.34
N LYS A 56 4.79 3.59 -7.77
CA LYS A 56 4.42 4.21 -9.05
C LYS A 56 2.92 4.25 -9.33
N LEU A 57 2.12 4.51 -8.29
CA LEU A 57 0.69 4.74 -8.44
C LEU A 57 0.42 5.91 -9.39
N ARG A 58 -0.45 5.67 -10.37
CA ARG A 58 -0.90 6.67 -11.33
C ARG A 58 -2.31 6.35 -11.82
N ALA A 59 -3.06 7.36 -12.25
CA ALA A 59 -4.34 7.14 -12.92
C ALA A 59 -4.12 6.47 -14.28
N SER A 60 -5.02 5.59 -14.67
CA SER A 60 -5.03 5.01 -16.02
C SER A 60 -5.36 6.08 -17.06
N SER A 61 -4.80 5.95 -18.26
CA SER A 61 -5.15 6.82 -19.39
C SER A 61 -6.50 6.46 -20.04
N GLY A 62 -7.05 5.27 -19.74
CA GLY A 62 -8.27 4.75 -20.35
C GLY A 62 -9.53 4.85 -19.48
N SER A 63 -9.39 5.13 -18.18
CA SER A 63 -10.51 5.24 -17.24
C SER A 63 -10.08 5.94 -15.95
N ASP A 64 -10.89 6.89 -15.49
CA ASP A 64 -10.71 7.57 -14.20
C ASP A 64 -10.99 6.65 -12.99
N ASP A 65 -11.62 5.50 -13.22
CA ASP A 65 -11.92 4.50 -12.18
C ASP A 65 -10.78 3.49 -11.98
N VAL A 66 -9.64 3.66 -12.66
CA VAL A 66 -8.53 2.71 -12.60
C VAL A 66 -7.25 3.39 -12.15
N ILE A 67 -6.62 2.81 -11.13
CA ILE A 67 -5.27 3.14 -10.70
C ILE A 67 -4.31 2.05 -11.16
N CYS A 68 -3.27 2.48 -11.85
CA CYS A 68 -2.13 1.66 -12.23
C CYS A 68 -1.07 1.73 -11.14
N GLY A 69 -0.24 0.70 -11.03
CA GLY A 69 0.96 0.76 -10.21
C GLY A 69 1.89 -0.42 -10.43
N LEU A 70 2.90 -0.50 -9.58
CA LEU A 70 3.77 -1.65 -9.43
C LEU A 70 3.57 -2.27 -8.05
N VAL A 71 3.51 -3.59 -8.01
CA VAL A 71 3.46 -4.36 -6.77
C VAL A 71 4.59 -5.37 -6.74
N ASN A 72 5.25 -5.49 -5.60
CA ASN A 72 6.25 -6.50 -5.33
C ASN A 72 5.79 -7.35 -4.15
N LEU A 73 5.58 -8.64 -4.42
CA LEU A 73 4.98 -9.60 -3.48
C LEU A 73 6.03 -10.58 -2.99
N LYS A 74 5.78 -11.19 -1.83
CA LYS A 74 6.61 -12.32 -1.36
C LYS A 74 6.17 -13.63 -2.01
N SER A 75 7.15 -14.42 -2.41
CA SER A 75 7.00 -15.83 -2.74
C SER A 75 6.67 -16.65 -1.49
N PRO A 76 6.22 -17.92 -1.65
CA PRO A 76 6.06 -18.85 -0.52
C PRO A 76 7.35 -19.09 0.28
N SER A 77 8.53 -18.92 -0.33
CA SER A 77 9.83 -19.03 0.35
C SER A 77 10.24 -17.76 1.10
N GLY A 78 9.42 -16.70 1.06
CA GLY A 78 9.61 -15.45 1.82
C GLY A 78 10.41 -14.36 1.09
N GLY A 79 11.00 -14.65 -0.07
CA GLY A 79 11.70 -13.66 -0.90
C GLY A 79 10.75 -12.83 -1.76
N TYR A 80 11.13 -11.60 -2.10
CA TYR A 80 10.37 -10.75 -3.01
C TYR A 80 10.54 -11.19 -4.47
N THR A 81 9.45 -11.22 -5.24
CA THR A 81 9.43 -11.70 -6.63
C THR A 81 9.83 -10.65 -7.66
N GLY A 82 10.03 -9.39 -7.23
CA GLY A 82 10.24 -8.24 -8.10
C GLY A 82 8.94 -7.49 -8.38
N PHE A 83 9.07 -6.22 -8.76
CA PHE A 83 7.95 -5.35 -9.09
C PHE A 83 7.30 -5.76 -10.41
N GLN A 84 5.99 -5.97 -10.38
CA GLN A 84 5.15 -6.27 -11.53
C GLN A 84 4.01 -5.26 -11.64
N PRO A 85 3.54 -4.94 -12.85
CA PRO A 85 2.43 -4.02 -13.03
C PRO A 85 1.13 -4.59 -12.45
N PHE A 86 0.27 -3.70 -11.98
CA PHE A 86 -1.10 -4.03 -11.62
C PHE A 86 -2.08 -2.93 -12.01
N TYR A 87 -3.36 -3.32 -12.02
CA TYR A 87 -4.52 -2.48 -12.24
C TYR A 87 -5.43 -2.62 -11.04
N PHE A 88 -5.87 -1.51 -10.49
CA PHE A 88 -6.82 -1.48 -9.39
C PHE A 88 -8.06 -0.68 -9.80
N ASN A 89 -9.21 -1.33 -9.82
CA ASN A 89 -10.47 -0.67 -10.11
C ASN A 89 -11.07 -0.07 -8.82
N LEU A 90 -11.20 1.26 -8.80
CA LEU A 90 -11.68 2.03 -7.66
C LEU A 90 -13.13 1.72 -7.28
N LYS A 91 -13.96 1.33 -8.25
CA LYS A 91 -15.39 1.02 -8.05
C LYS A 91 -15.62 -0.39 -7.53
N THR A 92 -15.00 -1.38 -8.18
CA THR A 92 -15.18 -2.80 -7.81
C THR A 92 -14.21 -3.26 -6.74
N LYS A 93 -13.19 -2.46 -6.40
CA LYS A 93 -12.12 -2.78 -5.45
C LYS A 93 -11.37 -4.06 -5.82
N SER A 94 -11.25 -4.34 -7.11
CA SER A 94 -10.57 -5.52 -7.65
C SER A 94 -9.20 -5.16 -8.23
N ILE A 95 -8.23 -6.05 -8.03
CA ILE A 95 -6.89 -5.96 -8.60
C ILE A 95 -6.67 -6.99 -9.72
N ASP A 96 -6.00 -6.57 -10.78
CA ASP A 96 -5.49 -7.46 -11.83
C ASP A 96 -3.97 -7.32 -11.94
N LEU A 97 -3.26 -8.43 -11.76
CA LEU A 97 -1.78 -8.53 -11.83
C LEU A 97 -1.27 -9.00 -13.21
N ARG A 98 -2.17 -9.29 -14.15
CA ARG A 98 -1.87 -9.79 -15.51
C ARG A 98 -2.02 -8.68 -16.56
N GLN A 99 -2.80 -7.65 -16.22
CA GLN A 99 -2.99 -6.39 -16.92
C GLN A 99 -1.67 -5.72 -17.35
N SER A 100 -1.46 -5.31 -18.61
CA SER A 100 -0.34 -4.40 -18.98
C SER A 100 -0.65 -3.37 -20.08
N SER A 101 -1.89 -3.29 -20.60
CA SER A 101 -2.31 -2.28 -21.58
C SER A 101 -3.17 -1.18 -20.93
N GLY A 102 -2.83 0.10 -21.16
CA GLY A 102 -3.51 1.25 -20.53
C GLY A 102 -2.98 1.65 -19.14
N CYS A 103 -1.93 0.94 -18.72
CA CYS A 103 -0.87 1.25 -17.78
C CYS A 103 0.43 0.78 -18.47
#